data_AF-A0A1F8TCH1-F1
#
_entry.id   AF-A0A1F8TCH1-F1
#
_cell.length_a   1.000
_cell.length_b   1.000
_cell.length_c   1.000
_cell.angle_alpha   90.00
_cell.angle_beta   90.00
_cell.angle_gamma   90.00
#
_symmetry.space_group_name_H-M   'P 1'
#
loop_
_entity.id
_entity.type
_entity.pdbx_description
1 polymer ?
#
loop_
_entity_poly.entity_id
_entity_poly.type
_entity_poly.pdbx_seq_one_letter_code
_entity_poly.pdbx_strand_id
1 'polypeptide(L)'
;MNRALIPYYFSRGFLSAVFGYLVSTGVGLVTGVVLGGLTFLGFLWYAHSGRYLIDYSTPLLPLRRDDRGNAIRNRAVVVAVTVGGLSYPALCFLARLLSINLSPGGLAVALGVVCYLLVSNWLFTER
;
A
#
# COMPACT_ATOMS: atom_id res chain seq x y z
N MET A 1 1.53 -21.15 11.01
CA MET A 1 1.01 -19.84 11.46
C MET A 1 1.24 -19.69 12.94
N ASN A 2 1.87 -18.59 13.38
CA ASN A 2 2.00 -18.28 14.80
C ASN A 2 0.60 -17.96 15.36
N ARG A 3 0.13 -18.72 16.36
CA ARG A 3 -1.25 -18.58 16.90
C ARG A 3 -1.52 -17.18 17.45
N ALA A 4 -0.46 -16.46 17.85
CA ALA A 4 -0.54 -15.07 18.29
C ALA A 4 -1.03 -14.07 17.21
N LEU A 5 -0.91 -14.40 15.91
CA LEU A 5 -1.33 -13.53 14.82
C LEU A 5 -2.79 -13.74 14.40
N ILE A 6 -3.52 -14.67 15.03
CA ILE A 6 -4.95 -14.93 14.72
C ILE A 6 -5.80 -13.65 14.85
N PRO A 7 -5.70 -12.84 15.92
CA PRO A 7 -6.49 -11.60 16.04
C PRO A 7 -6.13 -10.59 14.95
N TYR A 8 -4.86 -10.51 14.57
CA TYR A 8 -4.41 -9.70 13.45
C TYR A 8 -5.07 -10.13 12.14
N TYR A 9 -5.02 -11.42 11.77
CA TYR A 9 -5.63 -11.90 10.52
C TYR A 9 -7.13 -11.63 10.47
N PHE A 10 -7.83 -11.84 11.59
CA PHE A 10 -9.26 -11.55 11.67
C PHE A 10 -9.55 -10.06 11.46
N SER A 11 -8.82 -9.18 12.14
CA SER A 11 -8.99 -7.73 11.99
C SER A 11 -8.72 -7.25 10.55
N ARG A 12 -7.68 -7.80 9.90
CA ARG A 12 -7.31 -7.44 8.52
C ARG A 12 -8.25 -8.04 7.50
N GLY A 13 -8.77 -9.24 7.76
CA GLY A 13 -9.84 -9.84 6.96
C GLY A 13 -11.09 -8.98 6.97
N PHE A 14 -11.53 -8.56 8.16
CA PHE A 14 -12.67 -7.66 8.32
C PHE A 14 -12.48 -6.33 7.58
N LEU A 15 -11.34 -5.65 7.80
CA LEU A 15 -11.05 -4.38 7.10
C LEU A 15 -11.00 -4.53 5.58
N SER A 16 -10.42 -5.63 5.09
CA SER A 16 -10.34 -5.90 3.64
C SER A 16 -11.71 -6.21 3.04
N ALA A 17 -12.59 -6.89 3.78
CA ALA A 17 -13.96 -7.14 3.39
C ALA A 17 -14.78 -5.84 3.34
N VAL A 18 -14.66 -4.99 4.36
CA VAL A 18 -15.30 -3.66 4.38
C VAL A 18 -14.81 -2.81 3.22
N PHE A 19 -13.50 -2.77 2.96
CA PHE A 19 -12.94 -2.06 1.82
C PHE A 19 -13.49 -2.59 0.49
N GLY A 20 -13.49 -3.92 0.28
CA GLY A 20 -14.04 -4.53 -0.93
C GLY A 20 -15.53 -4.22 -1.13
N TYR A 21 -16.31 -4.20 -0.05
CA TYR A 21 -17.72 -3.80 -0.09
C TYR A 21 -17.88 -2.32 -0.46
N LEU A 22 -17.07 -1.41 0.09
CA LEU A 22 -17.12 0.00 -0.28
C LEU A 22 -16.74 0.24 -1.75
N VAL A 23 -15.81 -0.55 -2.30
CA VAL A 23 -15.47 -0.50 -3.73
C VAL A 23 -16.63 -1.03 -4.58
N SER A 24 -17.32 -2.08 -4.13
CA SER A 24 -18.37 -2.71 -4.92
C SER A 24 -19.59 -1.82 -5.12
N THR A 25 -19.88 -0.90 -4.21
CA THR A 25 -21.00 0.06 -4.35
C THR A 25 -20.78 1.07 -5.49
N GLY A 26 -19.52 1.36 -5.85
CA GLY A 26 -19.19 2.33 -6.91
C GLY A 26 -18.79 1.72 -8.25
N VAL A 27 -18.03 0.62 -8.23
CA VAL A 27 -17.39 0.06 -9.45
C VAL A 27 -17.94 -1.33 -9.82
N GLY A 28 -18.64 -1.99 -8.90
CA GLY A 28 -19.26 -3.31 -9.11
C GLY A 28 -18.64 -4.42 -8.26
N LEU A 29 -19.44 -5.49 -8.08
CA LEU A 29 -19.15 -6.58 -7.14
C LEU A 29 -17.82 -7.29 -7.41
N VAL A 30 -17.54 -7.63 -8.67
CA VAL A 30 -16.32 -8.35 -9.07
C VAL A 30 -15.08 -7.55 -8.69
N THR A 31 -15.04 -6.25 -9.03
CA THR A 31 -13.93 -5.36 -8.70
C THR A 31 -13.74 -5.23 -7.19
N GLY A 32 -14.84 -5.11 -6.43
CA GLY A 32 -14.79 -5.06 -4.98
C GLY A 32 -14.20 -6.31 -4.34
N VAL A 33 -14.62 -7.49 -4.80
CA VAL A 33 -14.09 -8.78 -4.32
C VAL A 33 -12.60 -8.92 -4.65
N VAL A 34 -12.19 -8.58 -5.88
CA VAL A 34 -10.79 -8.65 -6.30
C VAL A 34 -9.92 -7.70 -5.47
N LEU A 35 -10.31 -6.43 -5.34
CA LEU A 35 -9.52 -5.44 -4.60
C LEU A 35 -9.51 -5.72 -3.08
N GLY A 36 -10.61 -6.19 -2.51
CA GLY A 36 -10.66 -6.65 -1.13
C GLY A 36 -9.72 -7.85 -0.90
N GLY A 37 -9.76 -8.85 -1.79
CA GLY A 37 -8.87 -10.01 -1.74
C GLY A 37 -7.39 -9.63 -1.86
N LEU A 38 -7.03 -8.78 -2.81
CA LEU A 38 -5.66 -8.27 -2.96
C LEU A 38 -5.20 -7.49 -1.73
N THR A 39 -6.07 -6.70 -1.12
CA THR A 39 -5.77 -5.98 0.13
C THR A 39 -5.46 -6.95 1.26
N PHE A 40 -6.26 -8.02 1.40
CA PHE A 40 -6.01 -9.05 2.41
C PHE A 40 -4.71 -9.81 2.16
N LEU A 41 -4.44 -10.18 0.91
CA LEU A 41 -3.16 -10.79 0.51
C LEU A 41 -1.97 -9.88 0.84
N GLY A 42 -2.12 -8.56 0.66
CA GLY A 42 -1.12 -7.57 1.08
C GLY A 42 -0.85 -7.62 2.59
N PHE A 43 -1.89 -7.72 3.42
CA PHE A 43 -1.73 -7.86 4.87
C PHE A 43 -1.07 -9.18 5.27
N LEU A 44 -1.38 -10.28 4.58
CA LEU A 44 -0.72 -11.57 4.78
C LEU A 44 0.76 -11.49 4.41
N TRP A 45 1.05 -10.92 3.24
CA TRP A 45 2.43 -10.70 2.79
C TRP A 45 3.22 -9.87 3.80
N TYR A 46 2.66 -8.78 4.31
CA TYR A 46 3.33 -7.96 5.33
C TYR A 46 3.67 -8.75 6.60
N ALA A 47 2.75 -9.60 7.08
CA ALA A 47 2.99 -10.44 8.25
C ALA A 47 4.07 -11.51 8.04
N HIS A 48 4.28 -11.95 6.80
CA HIS A 48 5.26 -13.00 6.46
C HIS A 48 6.53 -12.50 5.77
N SER A 49 6.61 -11.20 5.47
CA SER A 49 7.74 -10.59 4.75
C SER A 49 9.06 -10.54 5.53
N GLY A 50 9.04 -10.80 6.84
CA GLY A 50 10.21 -10.64 7.73
C GLY A 50 10.61 -9.18 8.00
N ARG A 51 9.82 -8.21 7.52
CA ARG A 51 10.08 -6.76 7.68
C ARG A 51 9.74 -6.19 9.05
N TYR A 52 8.99 -6.95 9.84
CA TYR A 52 8.40 -6.48 11.09
C TYR A 52 8.77 -7.42 12.23
N LEU A 53 9.07 -6.81 13.37
CA LEU A 53 9.12 -7.47 14.66
C LEU A 53 7.69 -7.75 15.13
N ILE A 54 7.50 -8.84 15.85
CA ILE A 54 6.19 -9.22 16.41
C ILE A 54 6.15 -8.78 17.86
N ASP A 55 5.24 -7.87 18.17
CA ASP A 55 4.94 -7.41 19.52
C ASP A 55 3.68 -8.10 20.05
N TYR A 56 3.85 -8.99 21.02
CA TYR A 56 2.76 -9.78 21.59
C TYR A 56 1.87 -8.98 22.55
N SER A 57 2.28 -7.77 22.96
CA SER A 57 1.47 -6.92 23.83
C SER A 57 0.26 -6.28 23.11
N THR A 58 0.30 -6.25 21.76
CA THR A 58 -0.71 -5.58 20.92
C THR A 58 -1.30 -6.53 19.88
N PRO A 59 -2.23 -7.44 20.27
CA PRO A 59 -2.67 -8.56 19.42
C PRO A 59 -3.34 -8.15 18.10
N LEU A 60 -3.95 -6.97 18.03
CA LEU A 60 -4.57 -6.44 16.79
C LEU A 60 -3.56 -5.75 15.86
N LEU A 61 -2.47 -5.20 16.42
CA LEU A 61 -1.44 -4.45 15.70
C LEU A 61 -0.02 -4.96 16.02
N PRO A 62 0.25 -6.28 15.91
CA PRO A 62 1.48 -6.86 16.43
C PRO A 62 2.71 -6.54 15.57
N LEU A 63 2.54 -6.00 14.36
CA LEU A 63 3.63 -5.73 13.44
C LEU A 63 4.31 -4.40 13.77
N ARG A 64 5.50 -4.47 14.36
CA ARG A 64 6.32 -3.31 14.71
C ARG A 64 7.53 -3.20 13.79
N ARG A 65 7.91 -1.99 13.39
CA ARG A 65 9.17 -1.75 12.66
C ARG A 65 10.32 -1.57 13.64
N ASP A 66 11.48 -2.05 13.26
CA ASP A 66 12.76 -1.70 13.87
C ASP A 66 13.26 -0.35 13.31
N ASP A 67 14.39 0.15 13.83
CA ASP A 67 14.96 1.44 13.42
C ASP A 67 15.31 1.47 11.93
N ARG A 68 15.82 0.35 11.41
CA ARG A 68 16.07 0.18 9.97
C ARG A 68 14.79 0.27 9.17
N GLY A 69 13.74 -0.45 9.56
CA GLY A 69 12.43 -0.41 8.91
C GLY A 69 11.80 0.99 8.90
N ASN A 70 12.00 1.76 9.98
CA ASN A 70 11.58 3.15 10.04
C ASN A 70 12.38 4.05 9.07
N ALA A 71 13.71 3.89 9.00
CA ALA A 71 14.55 4.63 8.07
C ALA A 71 14.17 4.32 6.60
N ILE A 72 13.95 3.04 6.26
CA ILE A 72 13.50 2.62 4.93
C ILE A 72 12.15 3.25 4.59
N ARG A 73 11.18 3.18 5.50
CA ARG A 73 9.85 3.79 5.30
C ARG A 73 9.99 5.29 5.04
N ASN A 74 10.74 6.02 5.88
CA ASN A 74 10.86 7.47 5.75
C ASN A 74 11.48 7.86 4.40
N ARG A 75 12.54 7.17 3.96
CA ARG A 75 13.15 7.39 2.63
C ARG A 75 12.16 7.09 1.50
N ALA A 76 11.49 5.94 1.57
CA ALA A 76 10.53 5.54 0.54
C ALA A 76 9.33 6.50 0.44
N VAL A 77 8.82 7.00 1.57
CA VAL A 77 7.73 8.00 1.59
C VAL A 77 8.17 9.31 0.96
N VAL A 78 9.37 9.82 1.30
CA VAL A 78 9.88 11.06 0.71
C VAL A 78 9.96 10.93 -0.81
N VAL A 79 10.59 9.87 -1.31
CA VAL A 79 10.71 9.65 -2.77
C VAL A 79 9.34 9.50 -3.41
N ALA A 80 8.43 8.73 -2.81
CA ALA A 80 7.07 8.54 -3.33
C ALA A 80 6.27 9.84 -3.42
N VAL A 81 6.33 10.68 -2.38
CA VAL A 81 5.64 11.97 -2.35
C VAL A 81 6.28 12.93 -3.36
N THR A 82 7.61 12.94 -3.48
CA THR A 82 8.29 13.77 -4.50
C THR A 82 7.92 13.33 -5.91
N VAL A 83 7.95 12.03 -6.21
CA VAL A 83 7.60 11.49 -7.53
C VAL A 83 6.12 11.71 -7.84
N GLY A 84 5.22 11.39 -6.91
CA GLY A 84 3.79 11.64 -7.05
C GLY A 84 3.49 13.13 -7.23
N GLY A 85 4.07 13.98 -6.39
CA GLY A 85 3.89 15.43 -6.43
C GLY A 85 4.40 16.09 -7.70
N LEU A 86 5.57 15.68 -8.21
CA LEU A 86 6.12 16.19 -9.47
C LEU A 86 5.43 15.61 -10.71
N SER A 87 4.92 14.38 -10.63
CA SER A 87 4.20 13.76 -11.75
C SER A 87 2.86 14.45 -12.03
N TYR A 88 2.17 14.98 -11.03
CA TYR A 88 0.90 15.67 -11.22
C TYR A 88 0.98 16.87 -12.20
N PRO A 89 1.81 17.91 -11.96
CA PRO A 89 1.93 19.02 -12.90
C PRO A 89 2.47 18.59 -14.26
N ALA A 90 3.39 17.60 -14.31
CA ALA A 90 3.89 17.05 -15.57
C ALA A 90 2.78 16.37 -16.39
N LEU A 91 1.92 15.58 -15.76
CA LEU A 91 0.77 14.93 -16.40
C LEU A 91 -0.28 15.95 -16.84
N CYS A 92 -0.55 16.99 -16.05
CA CYS A 92 -1.43 18.09 -16.45
C CYS A 92 -0.90 18.82 -17.69
N PHE A 93 0.40 19.12 -17.72
CA PHE A 93 1.05 19.75 -18.87
C PHE A 93 0.98 18.85 -20.12
N LEU A 94 1.29 17.56 -19.97
CA LEU A 94 1.28 16.59 -21.06
C LEU A 94 -0.13 16.38 -21.62
N ALA A 95 -1.14 16.25 -20.75
CA ALA A 95 -2.54 16.10 -21.15
C ALA A 95 -3.00 17.29 -22.00
N ARG A 96 -2.61 18.50 -21.61
CA ARG A 96 -2.91 19.73 -22.36
C ARG A 96 -2.15 19.81 -23.68
N LEU A 97 -0.86 19.45 -23.68
CA LEU A 97 -0.02 19.49 -24.88
C LEU A 97 -0.51 18.51 -25.96
N LEU A 98 -0.91 17.31 -25.55
CA LEU A 98 -1.34 16.25 -26.47
C LEU A 98 -2.86 16.22 -26.70
N SER A 99 -3.62 17.09 -26.03
CA SER A 99 -5.10 17.11 -26.05
C SER A 99 -5.73 15.74 -25.71
N ILE A 100 -5.13 15.00 -24.78
CA ILE A 100 -5.59 13.67 -24.36
C ILE A 100 -6.40 13.81 -23.07
N ASN A 101 -7.52 13.07 -22.99
CA ASN A 101 -8.29 12.94 -21.75
C ASN A 101 -7.58 11.96 -20.80
N LEU A 102 -6.77 12.51 -19.90
CA LEU A 102 -6.12 11.76 -18.82
C LEU A 102 -6.77 12.12 -17.48
N SER A 103 -6.60 11.26 -16.47
CA SER A 103 -6.87 11.59 -15.06
C SER A 103 -5.54 11.80 -14.34
N PRO A 104 -4.99 13.04 -14.33
CA PRO A 104 -3.65 13.30 -13.79
C PRO A 104 -3.56 12.97 -12.31
N GLY A 105 -4.63 13.22 -11.55
CA GLY A 105 -4.68 12.93 -10.12
C GLY A 105 -4.58 11.44 -9.82
N GLY A 106 -5.39 10.61 -10.47
CA GLY A 106 -5.36 9.15 -10.28
C GLY A 106 -4.01 8.55 -10.66
N LEU A 107 -3.44 8.98 -11.79
CA LEU A 107 -2.14 8.52 -12.26
C LEU A 107 -0.99 8.98 -11.37
N ALA A 108 -0.99 10.22 -10.90
CA ALA A 108 0.04 10.74 -10.00
C ALA A 108 0.06 9.99 -8.66
N VAL A 109 -1.12 9.71 -8.08
CA VAL A 109 -1.24 8.89 -6.87
C VAL A 109 -0.74 7.47 -7.13
N ALA A 110 -1.15 6.85 -8.24
CA ALA A 110 -0.70 5.51 -8.60
C ALA A 110 0.82 5.44 -8.75
N LEU A 111 1.44 6.42 -9.43
CA LEU A 111 2.89 6.53 -9.57
C LEU A 111 3.59 6.66 -8.22
N GLY A 112 3.06 7.49 -7.31
CA GLY A 112 3.58 7.62 -5.95
C GLY A 112 3.52 6.29 -5.17
N VAL A 113 2.39 5.58 -5.23
CA VAL A 113 2.22 4.27 -4.57
C VAL A 113 3.19 3.22 -5.13
N VAL A 114 3.30 3.12 -6.46
CA VAL A 114 4.24 2.20 -7.12
C VAL A 114 5.68 2.54 -6.72
N CYS A 115 6.05 3.82 -6.74
CA CYS A 115 7.37 4.28 -6.35
C CYS A 115 7.69 3.94 -4.89
N TYR A 116 6.75 4.17 -3.96
CA TYR A 116 6.89 3.77 -2.56
C TYR A 116 7.20 2.28 -2.44
N LEU A 117 6.42 1.44 -3.13
CA LEU A 117 6.60 -0.01 -3.07
C LEU A 117 7.95 -0.42 -3.66
N LEU A 118 8.36 0.11 -4.81
CA LEU A 118 9.65 -0.21 -5.42
C LEU A 118 10.82 0.18 -4.53
N VAL A 119 10.86 1.42 -4.06
CA VAL A 119 11.95 1.94 -3.22
C VAL A 119 12.00 1.23 -1.87
N SER A 120 10.83 1.01 -1.23
CA SER A 120 10.76 0.28 0.03
C SER A 120 11.19 -1.18 -0.10
N ASN A 121 10.91 -1.83 -1.24
CA ASN A 121 11.36 -3.20 -1.49
C ASN A 121 12.86 -3.26 -1.78
N TRP A 122 13.35 -2.36 -2.62
CA TRP A 122 14.76 -2.29 -2.99
C TRP A 122 15.67 -2.03 -1.78
N LEU A 123 15.38 -1.01 -0.96
CA LEU A 123 16.14 -0.69 0.26
C LEU A 123 16.08 -1.79 1.33
N PHE A 124 15.05 -2.64 1.29
CA PHE A 124 14.96 -3.79 2.18
C PHE A 124 15.83 -4.96 1.71
N THR A 125 15.98 -5.14 0.40
CA THR A 125 16.83 -6.18 -0.18
C THR A 125 18.31 -5.82 -0.18
N GLU A 126 18.64 -4.54 -0.27
CA GLU A 126 20.00 -4.03 -0.16
C GLU A 126 20.47 -4.22 1.29
N ARG A 127 21.26 -5.27 1.54
CA ARG A 127 21.69 -5.67 2.90
C ARG A 127 22.88 -4.87 3.39
#